data_AF-A0A396PQR1-F1
#
_entry.id   AF-A0A396PQR1-F1
#
_cell.length_a   1.000
_cell.length_b   1.000
_cell.length_c   1.000
_cell.angle_alpha   90.00
_cell.angle_beta   90.00
_cell.angle_gamma   90.00
#
_symmetry.space_group_name_H-M   'P 1'
#
loop_
_entity.id
_entity.type
_entity.pdbx_description
1 polymer ?
#
loop_
_entity_poly.entity_id
_entity_poly.type
_entity_poly.pdbx_seq_one_letter_code
_entity_poly.pdbx_strand_id
1 'polypeptide(L)'
;MSIVITGDTHGTFDIGKVVRYFNEHEDEYTRDDYLIICGDVGICGFSAAYEANTRAVFRSLPVTTLFIDGNHENFEQLNSYAVEQWNGGKVHIIEDNMIHLMRGQIFTIDGLKFFTFGGAYSIDKMSRAEGISWFPEEIPSREEYEEGWKNMEKEDFQVDYILTHTAPRDVTAAMGYGELSDDEVELRQYLQRVADETEFQKWYFGHFHEDAEVEEVFVCLYDEVVELS
;
A
#
# COMPACT_ATOMS: atom_id res chain seq x y z
N MET A 1 -0.06 11.27 -17.55
CA MET A 1 0.82 11.21 -16.37
C MET A 1 1.13 9.74 -16.20
N SER A 2 2.34 9.34 -15.84
CA SER A 2 2.63 7.92 -15.66
C SER A 2 2.41 7.50 -14.21
N ILE A 3 1.89 6.29 -14.02
CA ILE A 3 1.68 5.68 -12.71
C ILE A 3 2.38 4.32 -12.72
N VAL A 4 3.40 4.21 -11.87
CA VAL A 4 4.19 2.99 -11.66
C VAL A 4 3.79 2.39 -10.32
N ILE A 5 3.67 1.06 -10.22
CA ILE A 5 3.23 0.35 -9.02
C ILE A 5 4.20 -0.77 -8.67
N THR A 6 4.45 -0.96 -7.39
CA THR A 6 5.17 -2.12 -6.81
C THR A 6 4.67 -2.39 -5.38
N GLY A 7 5.20 -3.40 -4.70
CA GLY A 7 4.98 -3.67 -3.27
C GLY A 7 6.27 -3.68 -2.47
N ASP A 8 6.19 -3.77 -1.15
CA ASP A 8 7.20 -4.41 -0.29
C ASP A 8 8.65 -3.99 -0.54
N THR A 9 8.96 -2.68 -0.44
CA THR A 9 10.35 -2.21 -0.60
C THR A 9 11.20 -2.45 0.65
N HIS A 10 10.58 -2.62 1.81
CA HIS A 10 11.24 -2.91 3.09
C HIS A 10 12.38 -1.95 3.41
N GLY A 11 12.18 -0.67 3.09
CA GLY A 11 13.22 0.35 3.14
C GLY A 11 14.43 0.00 2.28
N THR A 12 15.64 0.03 2.82
CA THR A 12 16.85 -0.27 2.04
C THR A 12 17.03 -1.74 1.67
N PHE A 13 16.12 -2.64 2.06
CA PHE A 13 16.25 -4.07 1.80
C PHE A 13 15.93 -4.40 0.32
N ASP A 14 14.77 -3.96 -0.18
CA ASP A 14 14.31 -4.29 -1.55
C ASP A 14 14.12 -3.05 -2.46
N ILE A 15 14.32 -1.82 -1.96
CA ILE A 15 14.20 -0.58 -2.77
C ILE A 15 15.10 -0.55 -4.03
N GLY A 16 16.11 -1.42 -4.09
CA GLY A 16 16.96 -1.57 -5.27
C GLY A 16 16.18 -1.88 -6.55
N LYS A 17 15.02 -2.58 -6.46
CA LYS A 17 14.16 -2.85 -7.62
C LYS A 17 13.58 -1.58 -8.25
N VAL A 18 13.15 -0.64 -7.40
CA VAL A 18 12.63 0.67 -7.80
C VAL A 18 13.74 1.51 -8.43
N VAL A 19 14.92 1.56 -7.80
CA VAL A 19 16.07 2.31 -8.32
C VAL A 19 16.50 1.76 -9.68
N ARG A 20 16.55 0.43 -9.83
CA ARG A 20 16.87 -0.21 -11.11
C ARG A 20 15.86 0.18 -12.20
N TYR A 21 14.57 0.09 -11.92
CA TYR A 21 13.51 0.46 -12.86
C TYR A 21 13.67 1.89 -13.39
N PHE A 22 13.81 2.88 -12.50
CA PHE A 22 13.92 4.28 -12.92
C PHE A 22 15.26 4.62 -13.58
N ASN A 23 16.34 3.89 -13.26
CA ASN A 23 17.61 4.04 -13.98
C ASN A 23 17.53 3.47 -15.42
N GLU A 24 16.75 2.41 -15.64
CA GLU A 24 16.54 1.81 -16.97
C GLU A 24 15.64 2.68 -17.87
N HIS A 25 14.87 3.59 -17.27
CA HIS A 25 13.96 4.53 -17.93
C HIS A 25 14.34 5.99 -17.61
N GLU A 26 15.65 6.29 -17.67
CA GLU A 26 16.18 7.61 -17.39
C GLU A 26 15.55 8.67 -18.32
N ASP A 27 15.27 9.87 -17.78
CA ASP A 27 14.64 11.00 -18.47
C ASP A 27 13.17 10.80 -18.95
N GLU A 28 12.54 9.66 -18.65
CA GLU A 28 11.13 9.40 -19.03
C GLU A 28 10.13 9.96 -18.01
N TYR A 29 10.56 10.17 -16.77
CA TYR A 29 9.69 10.51 -15.64
C TYR A 29 10.04 11.85 -15.00
N THR A 30 9.02 12.46 -14.39
CA THR A 30 9.10 13.72 -13.67
C THR A 30 8.35 13.65 -12.34
N ARG A 31 8.41 14.71 -11.53
CA ARG A 31 7.72 14.77 -10.23
C ARG A 31 6.20 14.82 -10.35
N ASP A 32 5.69 15.06 -11.56
CA ASP A 32 4.27 15.00 -11.84
C ASP A 32 3.80 13.54 -12.02
N ASP A 33 4.72 12.60 -12.27
CA ASP A 33 4.45 11.17 -12.36
C ASP A 33 4.55 10.49 -10.98
N TYR A 34 3.92 9.32 -10.83
CA TYR A 34 3.76 8.66 -9.55
C TYR A 34 4.37 7.26 -9.50
N LEU A 35 5.03 6.96 -8.38
CA LEU A 35 5.28 5.59 -7.93
C LEU A 35 4.31 5.30 -6.78
N ILE A 36 3.57 4.20 -6.84
CA ILE A 36 2.68 3.72 -5.78
C ILE A 36 3.25 2.44 -5.19
N ILE A 37 3.41 2.38 -3.86
CA ILE A 37 3.93 1.21 -3.15
C ILE A 37 2.83 0.59 -2.27
N CYS A 38 2.54 -0.70 -2.49
CA CYS A 38 1.47 -1.45 -1.84
C CYS A 38 1.84 -1.97 -0.44
N GLY A 39 2.34 -1.09 0.43
CA GLY A 39 2.71 -1.40 1.82
C GLY A 39 4.18 -1.76 2.03
N ASP A 40 4.56 -1.91 3.30
CA ASP A 40 5.90 -2.25 3.78
C ASP A 40 7.01 -1.42 3.12
N VAL A 41 6.83 -0.11 3.12
CA VAL A 41 7.66 0.81 2.33
C VAL A 41 8.99 1.16 3.01
N GLY A 42 8.98 1.27 4.34
CA GLY A 42 10.15 1.66 5.15
C GLY A 42 10.44 3.18 5.22
N ILE A 43 9.51 4.03 4.76
CA ILE A 43 9.57 5.51 4.92
C ILE A 43 9.36 5.93 6.38
N CYS A 44 8.48 5.26 7.11
CA CYS A 44 8.33 5.38 8.57
C CYS A 44 8.79 4.06 9.18
N GLY A 45 10.09 3.95 9.44
CA GLY A 45 10.73 2.68 9.83
C GLY A 45 11.01 2.58 11.33
N PHE A 46 11.50 1.43 11.78
CA PHE A 46 11.83 1.21 13.19
C PHE A 46 13.23 1.70 13.59
N SER A 47 14.02 2.22 12.64
CA SER A 47 15.38 2.71 12.88
C SER A 47 15.63 4.01 12.13
N ALA A 48 15.98 5.07 12.87
CA ALA A 48 16.25 6.39 12.31
C ALA A 48 17.34 6.38 11.23
N ALA A 49 18.36 5.53 11.35
CA ALA A 49 19.43 5.44 10.36
C ALA A 49 18.94 4.79 9.05
N TYR A 50 18.18 3.69 9.14
CA TYR A 50 17.63 3.01 7.97
C TYR A 50 16.53 3.86 7.30
N GLU A 51 15.69 4.51 8.09
CA GLU A 51 14.71 5.47 7.62
C GLU A 51 15.36 6.63 6.85
N ALA A 52 16.40 7.26 7.41
CA ALA A 52 17.09 8.36 6.76
C ALA A 52 17.69 7.96 5.40
N ASN A 53 18.25 6.74 5.30
CA ASN A 53 18.76 6.20 4.04
C ASN A 53 17.63 5.91 3.05
N THR A 54 16.53 5.30 3.53
CA THR A 54 15.36 4.99 2.71
C THR A 54 14.75 6.27 2.11
N ARG A 55 14.48 7.27 2.95
CA ARG A 55 13.97 8.58 2.48
C ARG A 55 14.94 9.29 1.55
N ALA A 56 16.26 9.12 1.73
CA ALA A 56 17.24 9.69 0.80
C ALA A 56 17.13 9.10 -0.60
N VAL A 57 16.85 7.80 -0.72
CA VAL A 57 16.63 7.16 -2.02
C VAL A 57 15.31 7.65 -2.64
N PHE A 58 14.20 7.64 -1.91
CA PHE A 58 12.92 8.15 -2.42
C PHE A 58 12.98 9.63 -2.81
N ARG A 59 13.71 10.46 -2.04
CA ARG A 59 14.01 11.85 -2.43
C ARG A 59 14.78 11.97 -3.74
N SER A 60 15.60 10.99 -4.12
CA SER A 60 16.35 11.05 -5.38
C SER A 60 15.58 10.54 -6.60
N LEU A 61 14.44 9.86 -6.41
CA LEU A 61 13.65 9.37 -7.53
C LEU A 61 13.08 10.53 -8.36
N PRO A 62 12.88 10.35 -9.68
CA PRO A 62 12.33 11.41 -10.53
C PRO A 62 10.84 11.66 -10.28
N VAL A 63 10.14 10.73 -9.64
CA VAL A 63 8.68 10.71 -9.42
C VAL A 63 8.25 11.15 -8.02
N THR A 64 6.97 11.43 -7.82
CA THR A 64 6.36 11.51 -6.48
C THR A 64 6.02 10.10 -5.97
N THR A 65 6.46 9.76 -4.76
CA THR A 65 6.18 8.46 -4.14
C THR A 65 4.89 8.53 -3.31
N LEU A 66 3.92 7.73 -3.70
CA LEU A 66 2.71 7.45 -2.94
C LEU A 66 2.85 6.05 -2.32
N PHE A 67 2.31 5.85 -1.13
CA PHE A 67 2.28 4.52 -0.52
C PHE A 67 1.04 4.35 0.34
N ILE A 68 0.56 3.12 0.44
CA ILE A 68 -0.33 2.69 1.52
C ILE A 68 0.52 2.07 2.62
N ASP A 69 0.02 2.03 3.84
CA ASP A 69 0.66 1.29 4.92
C ASP A 69 0.51 -0.24 4.75
N GLY A 70 1.51 -0.99 5.21
CA GLY A 70 1.46 -2.42 5.41
C GLY A 70 1.47 -2.77 6.90
N ASN A 71 2.12 -3.88 7.26
CA ASN A 71 2.27 -4.30 8.65
C ASN A 71 3.67 -4.03 9.22
N HIS A 72 4.57 -3.40 8.45
CA HIS A 72 5.93 -3.05 8.89
C HIS A 72 6.22 -1.54 8.88
N GLU A 73 5.20 -0.72 9.10
CA GLU A 73 5.30 0.71 9.36
C GLU A 73 5.37 1.02 10.86
N ASN A 74 6.10 2.09 11.19
CA ASN A 74 6.03 2.69 12.52
C ASN A 74 4.76 3.54 12.64
N PHE A 75 3.68 2.94 13.14
CA PHE A 75 2.37 3.59 13.24
C PHE A 75 2.33 4.78 14.21
N GLU A 76 3.13 4.76 15.28
CA GLU A 76 3.24 5.94 16.17
C GLU A 76 3.78 7.15 15.40
N GLN A 77 4.82 6.94 14.61
CA GLN A 77 5.38 8.01 13.77
C GLN A 77 4.42 8.38 12.63
N LEU A 78 3.90 7.39 11.90
CA LEU A 78 3.01 7.61 10.75
C LEU A 78 1.76 8.42 11.15
N ASN A 79 1.15 8.09 12.29
CA ASN A 79 -0.04 8.77 12.82
C ASN A 79 0.26 10.10 13.52
N SER A 80 1.55 10.46 13.69
CA SER A 80 1.93 11.77 14.22
C SER A 80 1.85 12.90 13.18
N TYR A 81 1.82 12.55 11.90
CA TYR A 81 1.68 13.51 10.80
C TYR A 81 0.26 14.07 10.75
N ALA A 82 0.14 15.32 10.30
CA ALA A 82 -1.18 15.95 10.13
C ALA A 82 -1.96 15.24 9.02
N VAL A 83 -3.25 15.02 9.27
CA VAL A 83 -4.18 14.55 8.23
C VAL A 83 -4.53 15.72 7.32
N GLU A 84 -4.23 15.57 6.04
CA GLU A 84 -4.54 16.54 4.99
C GLU A 84 -5.49 15.95 3.94
N GLN A 85 -6.11 16.82 3.13
CA GLN A 85 -6.95 16.40 2.00
C GLN A 85 -6.18 16.57 0.71
N TRP A 86 -6.07 15.50 -0.08
CA TRP A 86 -5.35 15.50 -1.35
C TRP A 86 -6.04 14.57 -2.35
N ASN A 87 -6.26 15.06 -3.57
CA ASN A 87 -6.87 14.30 -4.68
C ASN A 87 -8.12 13.47 -4.32
N GLY A 88 -8.96 13.99 -3.42
CA GLY A 88 -10.24 13.37 -3.03
C GLY A 88 -10.22 12.57 -1.73
N GLY A 89 -9.04 12.28 -1.17
CA GLY A 89 -8.90 11.46 0.04
C GLY A 89 -7.98 12.07 1.10
N LYS A 90 -8.02 11.49 2.29
CA LYS A 90 -7.13 11.84 3.40
C LYS A 90 -5.72 11.27 3.19
N VAL A 91 -4.71 12.07 3.47
CA VAL A 91 -3.30 11.68 3.38
C VAL A 91 -2.50 12.10 4.60
N HIS A 92 -1.37 11.45 4.82
CA HIS A 92 -0.25 12.05 5.55
C HIS A 92 0.82 12.51 4.55
N ILE A 93 1.20 13.78 4.60
CA ILE A 93 2.34 14.29 3.81
C ILE A 93 3.59 14.14 4.66
N ILE A 94 4.44 13.17 4.31
CA ILE A 94 5.67 12.88 5.05
C ILE A 94 6.75 13.89 4.67
N GLU A 95 6.93 14.08 3.36
CA GLU A 95 7.73 15.11 2.71
C GLU A 95 7.01 15.52 1.40
N ASP A 96 7.50 16.53 0.70
CA ASP A 96 6.89 17.06 -0.53
C ASP A 96 6.70 16.00 -1.63
N ASN A 97 7.59 15.01 -1.71
CA ASN A 97 7.55 13.93 -2.69
C ASN A 97 7.20 12.54 -2.10
N MET A 98 6.73 12.47 -0.85
CA MET A 98 6.42 11.21 -0.15
C MET A 98 5.08 11.34 0.58
N ILE A 99 4.04 10.68 0.07
CA ILE A 99 2.66 10.85 0.52
C ILE A 99 2.07 9.49 0.90
N HIS A 100 1.58 9.39 2.12
CA HIS A 100 0.82 8.24 2.59
C HIS A 100 -0.65 8.39 2.19
N LEU A 101 -1.17 7.45 1.43
CA LEU A 101 -2.58 7.32 1.06
C LEU A 101 -3.30 6.55 2.16
N MET A 102 -4.09 7.24 2.98
CA MET A 102 -4.70 6.63 4.17
C MET A 102 -5.73 5.55 3.81
N ARG A 103 -5.97 4.64 4.76
CA ARG A 103 -6.94 3.56 4.63
C ARG A 103 -8.37 4.09 4.41
N GLY A 104 -9.13 3.35 3.61
CA GLY A 104 -10.55 3.62 3.36
C GLY A 104 -10.82 4.83 2.48
N GLN A 105 -9.81 5.39 1.82
CA GLN A 105 -9.96 6.58 0.97
C GLN A 105 -10.06 6.18 -0.50
N ILE A 106 -10.62 7.09 -1.31
CA ILE A 106 -10.62 6.98 -2.77
C ILE A 106 -9.94 8.23 -3.33
N PHE A 107 -8.94 8.03 -4.18
CA PHE A 107 -8.15 9.09 -4.80
C PHE A 107 -8.42 9.15 -6.30
N THR A 108 -8.50 10.36 -6.86
CA THR A 108 -8.51 10.57 -8.31
C THR A 108 -7.13 11.06 -8.75
N ILE A 109 -6.39 10.19 -9.44
CA ILE A 109 -5.02 10.45 -9.91
C ILE A 109 -4.98 10.19 -11.42
N ASP A 110 -4.56 11.18 -12.20
CA ASP A 110 -4.65 11.17 -13.67
C ASP A 110 -6.05 10.81 -14.23
N GLY A 111 -7.10 11.19 -13.51
CA GLY A 111 -8.49 10.86 -13.86
C GLY A 111 -8.93 9.43 -13.53
N LEU A 112 -8.05 8.60 -12.98
CA LEU A 112 -8.32 7.24 -12.52
C LEU A 112 -8.63 7.23 -11.02
N LYS A 113 -9.60 6.42 -10.60
CA LYS A 113 -10.00 6.25 -9.20
C LYS A 113 -9.28 5.07 -8.55
N PHE A 114 -8.63 5.34 -7.42
CA PHE A 114 -7.91 4.34 -6.62
C PHE A 114 -8.53 4.24 -5.24
N PHE A 115 -9.07 3.07 -4.88
CA PHE A 115 -9.40 2.76 -3.50
C PHE A 115 -8.17 2.22 -2.77
N THR A 116 -7.90 2.73 -1.57
CA THR A 116 -6.71 2.36 -0.78
C THR A 116 -7.10 1.74 0.56
N PHE A 117 -6.50 0.60 0.89
CA PHE A 117 -6.72 -0.06 2.17
C PHE A 117 -5.49 -0.86 2.63
N GLY A 118 -4.65 -0.21 3.43
CA GLY A 118 -3.45 -0.80 4.02
C GLY A 118 -3.74 -1.76 5.18
N GLY A 119 -2.65 -2.22 5.80
CA GLY A 119 -2.65 -3.14 6.94
C GLY A 119 -2.57 -4.62 6.57
N ALA A 120 -1.99 -5.40 7.47
CA ALA A 120 -1.93 -6.86 7.42
C ALA A 120 -1.52 -7.42 8.79
N TYR A 121 -1.54 -8.74 8.94
CA TYR A 121 -1.10 -9.39 10.17
C TYR A 121 0.39 -9.73 10.14
N SER A 122 1.14 -9.26 11.14
CA SER A 122 2.53 -9.69 11.34
C SER A 122 2.63 -11.13 11.84
N ILE A 123 3.06 -12.05 10.97
CA ILE A 123 3.36 -13.46 11.34
C ILE A 123 4.47 -13.58 12.40
N ASP A 124 5.34 -12.59 12.48
CA ASP A 124 6.47 -12.52 13.40
C ASP A 124 6.17 -11.69 14.66
N LYS A 125 4.91 -11.29 14.87
CA LYS A 125 4.41 -10.53 16.04
C LYS A 125 4.95 -11.06 17.37
N MET A 126 5.01 -12.38 17.54
CA MET A 126 5.49 -13.03 18.78
C MET A 126 6.98 -12.77 19.09
N SER A 127 7.75 -12.32 18.10
CA SER A 127 9.17 -11.98 18.22
C SER A 127 9.44 -10.47 18.31
N ARG A 128 8.39 -9.65 18.23
CA ARG A 128 8.47 -8.19 18.20
C ARG A 128 8.03 -7.56 19.52
N ALA A 129 8.35 -6.27 19.68
CA ALA A 129 8.00 -5.49 20.86
C ALA A 129 6.92 -4.47 20.50
N GLU A 130 5.79 -4.53 21.21
CA GLU A 130 4.67 -3.60 21.06
C GLU A 130 5.12 -2.14 21.27
N GLY A 131 4.72 -1.27 20.35
CA GLY A 131 5.07 0.15 20.34
C GLY A 131 6.51 0.45 19.91
N ILE A 132 7.28 -0.57 19.47
CA ILE A 132 8.67 -0.40 19.03
C ILE A 132 8.89 -0.98 17.65
N SER A 133 8.54 -2.26 17.47
CA SER A 133 8.70 -2.98 16.20
C SER A 133 7.44 -3.71 15.75
N TRP A 134 6.39 -3.66 16.57
CA TRP A 134 5.05 -4.13 16.26
C TRP A 134 4.03 -3.15 16.81
N PHE A 135 2.95 -2.93 16.07
CA PHE A 135 1.89 -2.00 16.45
C PHE A 135 0.52 -2.67 16.28
N PRO A 136 -0.42 -2.53 17.25
CA PRO A 136 -1.78 -3.02 17.06
C PRO A 136 -2.48 -2.37 15.87
N GLU A 137 -2.06 -1.16 15.49
CA GLU A 137 -2.55 -0.41 14.33
C GLU A 137 -2.18 -1.03 12.96
N GLU A 138 -1.32 -2.06 12.92
CA GLU A 138 -1.10 -2.88 11.71
C GLU A 138 -2.41 -3.50 11.20
N ILE A 139 -3.35 -3.79 12.12
CA ILE A 139 -4.71 -4.22 11.77
C ILE A 139 -5.65 -3.01 11.75
N PRO A 140 -6.47 -2.84 10.70
CA PRO A 140 -7.40 -1.73 10.61
C PRO A 140 -8.42 -1.69 11.74
N SER A 141 -8.70 -0.48 12.20
CA SER A 141 -9.74 -0.17 13.15
C SER A 141 -11.14 -0.28 12.53
N ARG A 142 -12.14 -0.40 13.39
CA ARG A 142 -13.55 -0.39 12.97
C ARG A 142 -13.91 0.88 12.20
N GLU A 143 -13.41 2.03 12.65
CA GLU A 143 -13.64 3.32 12.01
C GLU A 143 -13.09 3.35 10.58
N GLU A 144 -11.93 2.74 10.34
CA GLU A 144 -11.34 2.65 9.00
C GLU A 144 -12.14 1.73 8.07
N TYR A 145 -12.61 0.57 8.57
CA TYR A 145 -13.53 -0.29 7.80
C TYR A 145 -14.84 0.44 7.44
N GLU A 146 -15.45 1.14 8.42
CA GLU A 146 -16.68 1.88 8.20
C GLU A 146 -16.49 3.08 7.26
N GLU A 147 -15.34 3.76 7.32
CA GLU A 147 -15.01 4.85 6.43
C GLU A 147 -14.79 4.36 4.99
N GLY A 148 -14.02 3.28 4.82
CA GLY A 148 -13.79 2.65 3.52
C GLY A 148 -15.09 2.23 2.85
N TRP A 149 -15.97 1.55 3.60
CA TRP A 149 -17.28 1.16 3.11
C TRP A 149 -18.12 2.36 2.65
N LYS A 150 -18.20 3.41 3.47
CA LYS A 150 -18.96 4.63 3.15
C LYS A 150 -18.40 5.37 1.94
N ASN A 151 -17.10 5.32 1.72
CA ASN A 151 -16.50 5.97 0.54
C ASN A 151 -16.78 5.16 -0.73
N MET A 152 -16.70 3.83 -0.67
CA MET A 152 -17.14 2.97 -1.79
C MET A 152 -18.62 3.17 -2.13
N GLU A 153 -19.51 3.28 -1.13
CA GLU A 153 -20.94 3.57 -1.35
C GLU A 153 -21.17 4.89 -2.10
N LYS A 154 -20.35 5.93 -1.87
CA LYS A 154 -20.47 7.22 -2.57
C LYS A 154 -20.07 7.13 -4.05
N GLU A 155 -19.21 6.18 -4.38
CA GLU A 155 -18.75 5.92 -5.74
C GLU A 155 -19.57 4.80 -6.40
N ASP A 156 -20.74 4.45 -5.84
CA ASP A 156 -21.61 3.38 -6.32
C ASP A 156 -20.85 2.04 -6.52
N PHE A 157 -19.83 1.79 -5.69
CA PHE A 157 -18.92 0.65 -5.78
C PHE A 157 -18.22 0.52 -7.15
N GLN A 158 -17.81 1.64 -7.75
CA GLN A 158 -17.05 1.68 -9.00
C GLN A 158 -15.77 2.49 -8.83
N VAL A 159 -14.63 1.82 -8.96
CA VAL A 159 -13.29 2.42 -8.98
C VAL A 159 -12.47 1.78 -10.09
N ASP A 160 -11.40 2.43 -10.55
CA ASP A 160 -10.56 1.84 -11.61
C ASP A 160 -9.62 0.80 -11.03
N TYR A 161 -9.02 1.11 -9.88
CA TYR A 161 -8.00 0.29 -9.24
C TYR A 161 -8.20 0.19 -7.73
N ILE A 162 -7.80 -0.95 -7.17
CA ILE A 162 -7.76 -1.18 -5.73
C ILE A 162 -6.32 -1.47 -5.31
N LEU A 163 -5.89 -0.82 -4.21
CA LEU A 163 -4.55 -0.93 -3.65
C LEU A 163 -4.65 -1.37 -2.20
N THR A 164 -4.13 -2.55 -1.87
CA THR A 164 -4.09 -3.06 -0.50
C THR A 164 -2.74 -3.67 -0.17
N HIS A 165 -2.44 -3.88 1.10
CA HIS A 165 -1.20 -4.58 1.45
C HIS A 165 -1.38 -6.10 1.43
N THR A 166 -2.36 -6.63 2.16
CA THR A 166 -2.81 -8.03 2.03
C THR A 166 -3.90 -8.17 0.96
N ALA A 167 -4.46 -9.37 0.78
CA ALA A 167 -5.47 -9.67 -0.25
C ALA A 167 -6.79 -10.22 0.30
N PRO A 168 -7.86 -10.25 -0.53
CA PRO A 168 -9.11 -10.93 -0.21
C PRO A 168 -8.91 -12.38 0.25
N ARG A 169 -9.78 -12.84 1.14
CA ARG A 169 -9.71 -14.19 1.70
C ARG A 169 -9.50 -15.28 0.65
N ASP A 170 -10.31 -15.31 -0.40
CA ASP A 170 -10.27 -16.41 -1.37
C ASP A 170 -9.04 -16.30 -2.29
N VAL A 171 -8.57 -15.07 -2.57
CA VAL A 171 -7.32 -14.81 -3.29
C VAL A 171 -6.12 -15.32 -2.49
N THR A 172 -6.03 -14.97 -1.20
CA THR A 172 -4.93 -15.48 -0.33
C THR A 172 -4.94 -17.00 -0.22
N ALA A 173 -6.13 -17.62 -0.19
CA ALA A 173 -6.26 -19.07 -0.18
C ALA A 173 -5.80 -19.70 -1.50
N ALA A 174 -6.12 -19.10 -2.65
CA ALA A 174 -5.67 -19.55 -3.96
C ALA A 174 -4.14 -19.46 -4.13
N MET A 175 -3.50 -18.48 -3.49
CA MET A 175 -2.05 -18.34 -3.43
C MET A 175 -1.37 -19.31 -2.44
N GLY A 176 -2.15 -20.07 -1.66
CA GLY A 176 -1.61 -21.03 -0.69
C GLY A 176 -1.43 -20.50 0.73
N TYR A 177 -1.87 -19.27 1.02
CA TYR A 177 -1.84 -18.65 2.35
C TYR A 177 -3.21 -18.67 3.03
N GLY A 178 -3.99 -19.73 2.80
CA GLY A 178 -5.36 -19.86 3.34
C GLY A 178 -5.44 -20.13 4.84
N GLU A 179 -4.32 -20.44 5.50
CA GLU A 179 -4.27 -20.50 6.98
C GLU A 179 -4.37 -19.08 7.54
N LEU A 180 -5.43 -18.83 8.30
CA LEU A 180 -5.72 -17.50 8.85
C LEU A 180 -5.31 -17.46 10.32
N SER A 181 -4.57 -16.42 10.68
CA SER A 181 -4.52 -15.94 12.06
C SER A 181 -5.89 -15.34 12.40
N ASP A 182 -6.42 -15.62 13.60
CA ASP A 182 -7.68 -15.02 14.09
C ASP A 182 -7.66 -13.48 13.99
N ASP A 183 -6.47 -12.87 14.12
CA ASP A 183 -6.26 -11.42 14.06
C ASP A 183 -6.41 -10.84 12.62
N GLU A 184 -6.28 -11.65 11.56
CA GLU A 184 -6.37 -11.19 10.15
C GLU A 184 -7.70 -11.57 9.48
N VAL A 185 -8.50 -12.44 10.11
CA VAL A 185 -9.75 -12.97 9.53
C VAL A 185 -10.69 -11.83 9.13
N GLU A 186 -10.88 -10.84 9.99
CA GLU A 186 -11.78 -9.72 9.74
C GLU A 186 -11.32 -8.88 8.55
N LEU A 187 -10.03 -8.56 8.46
CA LEU A 187 -9.45 -7.81 7.35
C LEU A 187 -9.66 -8.52 6.02
N ARG A 188 -9.29 -9.80 5.93
CA ARG A 188 -9.45 -10.56 4.69
C ARG A 188 -10.90 -10.77 4.29
N GLN A 189 -11.82 -10.88 5.26
CA GLN A 189 -13.26 -10.92 4.99
C GLN A 189 -13.81 -9.58 4.50
N TYR A 190 -13.35 -8.47 5.07
CA TYR A 190 -13.69 -7.14 4.59
C TYR A 190 -13.22 -6.95 3.14
N LEU A 191 -11.97 -7.30 2.83
CA LEU A 191 -11.46 -7.22 1.46
C LEU A 191 -12.18 -8.17 0.50
N GLN A 192 -12.59 -9.36 0.96
CA GLN A 192 -13.44 -10.25 0.17
C GLN A 192 -14.76 -9.58 -0.19
N ARG A 193 -15.41 -8.95 0.78
CA ARG A 193 -16.66 -8.22 0.53
C ARG A 193 -16.47 -7.06 -0.44
N VAL A 194 -15.35 -6.34 -0.35
CA VAL A 194 -15.00 -5.29 -1.32
C VAL A 194 -14.87 -5.89 -2.72
N ALA A 195 -14.15 -7.01 -2.87
CA ALA A 195 -14.01 -7.70 -4.15
C ALA A 195 -15.36 -8.18 -4.72
N ASP A 196 -16.26 -8.66 -3.87
CA ASP A 196 -17.57 -9.18 -4.29
C ASP A 196 -18.55 -8.08 -4.73
N GLU A 197 -18.44 -6.88 -4.14
CA GLU A 197 -19.42 -5.78 -4.34
C GLU A 197 -18.92 -4.66 -5.28
N THR A 198 -17.64 -4.64 -5.66
CA THR A 198 -17.02 -3.52 -6.39
C THR A 198 -16.62 -3.89 -7.82
N GLU A 199 -16.91 -3.02 -8.78
CA GLU A 199 -16.37 -3.09 -10.14
C GLU A 199 -15.01 -2.38 -10.20
N PHE A 200 -13.98 -3.09 -10.66
CA PHE A 200 -12.61 -2.59 -10.81
C PHE A 200 -11.88 -3.29 -11.97
N GLN A 201 -10.79 -2.68 -12.46
CA GLN A 201 -9.99 -3.21 -13.56
C GLN A 201 -8.87 -4.13 -13.07
N LYS A 202 -8.08 -3.66 -12.09
CA LYS A 202 -7.00 -4.42 -11.44
C LYS A 202 -6.95 -4.09 -9.95
N TRP A 203 -6.52 -5.07 -9.17
CA TRP A 203 -6.26 -4.97 -7.75
C TRP A 203 -4.79 -5.31 -7.50
N TYR A 204 -4.02 -4.35 -6.99
CA TYR A 204 -2.61 -4.54 -6.67
C TYR A 204 -2.41 -4.69 -5.16
N PHE A 205 -1.59 -5.66 -4.77
CA PHE A 205 -1.26 -5.91 -3.37
C PHE A 205 0.16 -6.47 -3.20
N GLY A 206 0.60 -6.60 -1.95
CA GLY A 206 1.95 -7.01 -1.57
C GLY A 206 1.93 -8.12 -0.51
N HIS A 207 2.74 -7.98 0.55
CA HIS A 207 2.78 -8.78 1.78
C HIS A 207 3.29 -10.22 1.65
N PHE A 208 3.01 -10.91 0.54
CA PHE A 208 3.32 -12.35 0.38
C PHE A 208 4.73 -12.63 -0.16
N HIS A 209 5.51 -11.58 -0.47
CA HIS A 209 6.88 -11.67 -0.97
C HIS A 209 7.04 -12.56 -2.22
N GLU A 210 6.04 -12.54 -3.10
CA GLU A 210 6.11 -13.17 -4.42
C GLU A 210 5.33 -12.33 -5.44
N ASP A 211 5.73 -12.43 -6.71
CA ASP A 211 4.93 -11.92 -7.82
C ASP A 211 3.94 -13.00 -8.26
N ALA A 212 2.65 -12.68 -8.23
CA ALA A 212 1.60 -13.62 -8.56
C ALA A 212 0.40 -12.90 -9.20
N GLU A 213 -0.29 -13.59 -10.10
CA GLU A 213 -1.56 -13.13 -10.64
C GLU A 213 -2.65 -14.19 -10.37
N VAL A 214 -3.78 -13.74 -9.83
CA VAL A 214 -4.96 -14.56 -9.53
C VAL A 214 -6.16 -13.98 -10.25
N GLU A 215 -6.89 -14.85 -10.96
CA GLU A 215 -8.10 -14.49 -11.72
C GLU A 215 -7.93 -13.31 -12.70
N GLU A 216 -6.71 -13.11 -13.23
CA GLU A 216 -6.36 -12.04 -14.16
C GLU A 216 -6.56 -10.61 -13.64
N VAL A 217 -7.08 -10.41 -12.42
CA VAL A 217 -7.40 -9.08 -11.87
C VAL A 217 -6.65 -8.78 -10.58
N PHE A 218 -6.27 -9.79 -9.81
CA PHE A 218 -5.52 -9.64 -8.56
C PHE A 218 -4.04 -9.86 -8.83
N VAL A 219 -3.21 -8.85 -8.57
CA VAL A 219 -1.78 -8.85 -8.86
C VAL A 219 -1.00 -8.60 -7.57
N CYS A 220 -0.32 -9.64 -7.07
CA CYS A 220 0.65 -9.54 -5.99
C CYS A 220 1.98 -9.06 -6.58
N LEU A 221 2.57 -8.02 -5.99
CA LEU A 221 3.83 -7.43 -6.43
C LEU A 221 4.89 -7.56 -5.35
N TYR A 222 6.01 -8.18 -5.69
CA TYR A 222 7.22 -8.21 -4.89
C TYR A 222 8.44 -7.77 -5.70
N ASP A 223 8.97 -8.56 -6.64
CA ASP A 223 10.13 -8.13 -7.43
C ASP A 223 9.75 -7.24 -8.62
N GLU A 224 8.49 -7.34 -9.09
CA GLU A 224 8.00 -6.60 -10.25
C GLU A 224 7.70 -5.11 -9.92
N VAL A 225 7.97 -4.27 -10.92
CA VAL A 225 7.62 -2.85 -10.97
C VAL A 225 6.87 -2.65 -12.28
N VAL A 226 5.60 -2.28 -12.20
CA VAL A 226 4.68 -2.25 -13.35
C VAL A 226 4.18 -0.84 -13.61
N GLU A 227 4.11 -0.44 -14.87
CA GLU A 227 3.47 0.82 -15.27
C GLU A 227 2.03 0.55 -15.68
N LEU A 228 1.10 1.38 -15.21
CA LEU A 228 -0.29 1.36 -15.68
C LEU A 228 -0.38 1.88 -17.11
N SER A 229 -1.06 1.12 -17.98
CA SER A 229 -1.28 1.43 -19.40
C SER A 229 -2.53 2.25 -19.65
#